data_AF-A0A2Y9C6Z1-F1
#
_entry.id   AF-A0A2Y9C6Z1-F1
#
_cell.length_a   1.000
_cell.length_b   1.000
_cell.length_c   1.000
_cell.angle_alpha   90.00
_cell.angle_beta   90.00
_cell.angle_gamma   90.00
#
_symmetry.space_group_name_H-M   'P 1'
#
loop_
_entity.id
_entity.type
_entity.pdbx_description
1 polymer ?
#
loop_
_entity_poly.entity_id
_entity_poly.type
_entity_poly.pdbx_seq_one_letter_code
_entity_poly.pdbx_strand_id
1 'polypeptide(L)'
;MLVRWMITGLRHGSSKSSGARKMLLVVLARVLVVAFWPMAGLFAYRMGCARSRWVYYASPKRDAVLGVHRTRRGWFVGDHMTPSLRSGTGKALRDVVIPELTVVVDEAEVTVRTVATSERQAADYLAEIPGLVDDGPALLGGRRLRRPPQPPR
;
A
#
# COMPACT_ATOMS: atom_id res chain seq x y z
N MET A 1 -4.16 5.51 -27.91
CA MET A 1 -5.48 5.32 -28.56
C MET A 1 -6.66 5.75 -27.69
N LEU A 2 -6.74 5.33 -26.42
CA LEU A 2 -7.83 5.68 -25.48
C LEU A 2 -8.10 7.19 -25.29
N VAL A 3 -7.03 7.99 -25.15
CA VAL A 3 -7.13 9.45 -24.98
C VAL A 3 -7.84 10.12 -26.17
N ARG A 4 -7.54 9.66 -27.39
CA ARG A 4 -8.14 10.19 -28.62
C ARG A 4 -9.62 9.81 -28.71
N TRP A 5 -10.00 8.64 -28.20
CA TRP A 5 -11.40 8.20 -28.12
C TRP A 5 -12.20 9.01 -27.09
N MET A 6 -11.64 9.27 -25.90
CA MET A 6 -12.24 10.14 -24.88
C MET A 6 -12.45 11.58 -25.38
N ILE A 7 -11.45 12.16 -26.05
CA ILE A 7 -11.55 13.52 -26.60
C ILE A 7 -12.64 13.59 -27.68
N THR A 8 -12.75 12.56 -28.52
CA THR A 8 -13.79 12.51 -29.56
C THR A 8 -15.19 12.34 -28.97
N GLY A 9 -15.34 11.50 -27.94
CA GLY A 9 -16.60 11.30 -27.21
C GLY A 9 -17.09 12.58 -26.50
N LEU A 10 -16.18 13.31 -25.84
CA LEU A 10 -16.48 14.60 -25.22
C LEU A 10 -16.88 15.66 -26.24
N ARG A 11 -16.21 15.70 -27.40
CA ARG A 11 -16.58 16.59 -28.52
C ARG A 11 -17.97 16.28 -29.06
N HIS A 12 -18.31 14.99 -29.24
CA HIS A 12 -19.64 14.56 -29.71
C HIS A 12 -20.76 14.85 -28.69
N GLY A 13 -20.50 14.65 -27.40
CA GLY A 13 -21.46 15.01 -26.34
C GLY A 13 -21.68 16.53 -26.24
N SER A 14 -20.64 17.32 -26.51
CA SER A 14 -20.73 18.77 -26.52
C SER A 14 -21.47 19.33 -27.75
N SER A 15 -21.52 18.66 -28.90
CA SER A 15 -22.22 19.25 -30.07
C SER A 15 -23.76 19.22 -29.95
N LYS A 16 -24.31 18.37 -29.07
CA LYS A 16 -25.75 18.14 -28.91
C LYS A 16 -26.42 18.87 -27.74
N SER A 17 -25.67 19.57 -26.90
CA SER A 17 -26.23 20.29 -25.74
C SER A 17 -26.42 21.78 -26.04
N SER A 18 -27.60 22.33 -25.76
CA SER A 18 -27.87 23.78 -25.85
C SER A 18 -26.83 24.59 -25.06
N GLY A 19 -26.54 25.81 -25.53
CA GLY A 19 -25.49 26.68 -24.93
C GLY A 19 -25.63 26.85 -23.41
N ALA A 20 -26.86 26.89 -22.91
CA ALA A 20 -27.18 26.95 -21.48
C ALA A 20 -26.71 25.71 -20.70
N ARG A 21 -26.85 24.51 -21.25
CA ARG A 21 -26.41 23.26 -20.58
C ARG A 21 -24.89 23.14 -20.52
N LYS A 22 -24.17 23.64 -21.54
CA LYS A 22 -22.71 23.76 -21.48
C LYS A 22 -22.26 24.75 -20.41
N MET A 23 -22.90 25.92 -20.38
CA MET A 23 -22.58 26.96 -19.41
C MET A 23 -22.81 26.46 -17.99
N LEU A 24 -23.93 25.77 -17.74
CA LEU A 24 -24.23 25.15 -16.45
C LEU A 24 -23.16 24.13 -16.05
N LEU A 25 -22.74 23.24 -16.94
CA LEU A 25 -21.70 22.25 -16.65
C LEU A 25 -20.34 22.90 -16.34
N VAL A 26 -19.97 23.96 -17.06
CA VAL A 26 -18.72 24.71 -16.81
C VAL A 26 -18.77 25.42 -15.46
N VAL A 27 -19.91 26.03 -15.11
CA VAL A 27 -20.11 26.67 -13.80
C VAL A 27 -20.06 25.63 -12.69
N LEU A 28 -20.75 24.50 -12.85
CA LEU A 28 -20.76 23.42 -11.87
C LEU A 28 -19.35 22.85 -11.66
N ALA A 29 -18.60 22.62 -12.73
CA ALA A 29 -17.21 22.15 -12.65
C ALA A 29 -16.31 23.15 -11.92
N ARG A 30 -16.47 24.46 -12.17
CA ARG A 30 -15.73 25.50 -11.44
C ARG A 30 -16.08 25.54 -9.95
N VAL A 31 -17.36 25.47 -9.62
CA VAL A 31 -17.82 25.43 -8.22
C VAL A 31 -17.25 24.20 -7.52
N LEU A 32 -17.27 23.04 -8.17
CA LEU A 32 -16.67 21.81 -7.62
C LEU A 32 -15.15 21.97 -7.42
N VAL A 33 -14.41 22.52 -8.38
CA VAL A 33 -12.96 22.74 -8.21
C VAL A 33 -12.67 23.69 -7.06
N VAL A 34 -13.39 24.81 -6.95
CA VAL A 34 -13.19 25.80 -5.88
C VAL A 34 -13.61 25.24 -4.51
N ALA A 35 -14.70 24.47 -4.45
CA ALA A 35 -15.19 23.86 -3.21
C ALA A 35 -14.30 22.69 -2.73
N PHE A 36 -13.71 21.93 -3.65
CA PHE A 36 -12.91 20.75 -3.32
C PHE A 36 -11.40 21.03 -3.24
N TRP A 37 -10.90 22.12 -3.81
CA TRP A 37 -9.49 22.54 -3.70
C TRP A 37 -9.00 22.65 -2.23
N PRO A 38 -9.73 23.29 -1.29
CA PRO A 38 -9.29 23.41 0.09
C PRO A 38 -9.24 22.05 0.78
N MET A 39 -10.19 21.16 0.47
CA MET A 39 -10.20 19.79 0.97
C MET A 39 -9.03 18.98 0.41
N ALA A 40 -8.69 19.12 -0.87
CA ALA A 40 -7.54 18.48 -1.47
C ALA A 40 -6.22 18.99 -0.86
N GLY A 41 -6.11 20.31 -0.63
CA GLY A 41 -4.97 20.92 0.05
C GLY A 41 -4.84 20.45 1.49
N LEU A 42 -5.94 20.40 2.25
CA LEU A 42 -5.95 19.87 3.61
C LEU A 42 -5.60 18.38 3.64
N PHE A 43 -6.11 17.59 2.70
CA PHE A 43 -5.80 16.17 2.58
C PHE A 43 -4.31 15.95 2.27
N ALA A 44 -3.76 16.68 1.29
CA ALA A 44 -2.34 16.64 0.95
C ALA A 44 -1.46 17.10 2.12
N TYR A 45 -1.85 18.17 2.83
CA TYR A 45 -1.15 18.64 4.03
C TYR A 45 -1.17 17.59 5.14
N ARG A 46 -2.32 16.97 5.40
CA ARG A 46 -2.41 15.90 6.41
C ARG A 46 -1.62 14.65 6.02
N MET A 47 -1.53 14.32 4.74
CA MET A 47 -0.67 13.23 4.26
C MET A 47 0.82 13.59 4.32
N GLY A 48 1.20 14.83 3.96
CA GLY A 48 2.59 15.29 3.96
C GLY A 48 3.14 15.54 5.36
N CYS A 49 2.31 16.04 6.28
CA CYS A 49 2.65 16.24 7.69
C CYS A 49 2.40 14.99 8.55
N ALA A 50 1.76 13.95 8.01
CA ALA A 50 1.83 12.64 8.62
C ALA A 50 3.28 12.18 8.55
N ARG A 51 4.05 12.44 9.61
CA ARG A 51 5.38 11.86 9.82
C ARG A 51 5.28 10.40 9.42
N SER A 52 6.02 10.01 8.39
CA SER A 52 6.09 8.63 7.94
C SER A 52 6.52 7.80 9.14
N ARG A 53 5.58 7.07 9.74
CA ARG A 53 5.81 6.17 10.88
C ARG A 53 6.43 4.86 10.42
N TRP A 54 7.10 4.89 9.27
CA TRP A 54 7.81 3.80 8.64
C TRP A 54 9.27 3.89 9.07
N VAL A 55 9.76 2.80 9.66
CA VAL A 55 11.17 2.57 9.89
C VAL A 55 11.65 1.65 8.78
N TYR A 56 12.65 2.10 8.02
CA TYR A 56 13.21 1.33 6.92
C TYR A 56 14.53 0.70 7.34
N TYR A 57 14.63 -0.61 7.16
CA TYR A 57 15.84 -1.39 7.39
C TYR A 57 16.43 -1.76 6.04
N ALA A 58 17.64 -1.26 5.75
CA ALA A 58 18.36 -1.61 4.53
C ALA A 58 19.34 -2.74 4.81
N SER A 59 19.54 -3.65 3.86
CA SER A 59 20.65 -4.60 3.90
C SER A 59 22.00 -3.84 3.93
N PRO A 60 23.08 -4.44 4.47
CA PRO A 60 24.41 -3.81 4.44
C PRO A 60 24.88 -3.46 3.02
N LYS A 61 24.48 -4.26 2.02
CA LYS A 61 24.79 -4.05 0.60
C LYS A 61 23.83 -3.08 -0.10
N ARG A 62 22.82 -2.54 0.61
CA ARG A 62 21.77 -1.64 0.10
C ARG A 62 21.01 -2.16 -1.13
N ASP A 63 20.99 -3.47 -1.29
CA ASP A 63 20.28 -4.19 -2.36
C ASP A 63 18.89 -4.65 -1.93
N ALA A 64 18.49 -4.40 -0.68
CA ALA A 64 17.19 -4.72 -0.16
C ALA A 64 16.78 -3.75 0.95
N VAL A 65 15.50 -3.39 1.00
CA VAL A 65 14.91 -2.55 2.06
C VAL A 65 13.65 -3.23 2.59
N LEU A 66 13.46 -3.20 3.90
CA LEU A 66 12.25 -3.63 4.61
C LEU A 66 11.63 -2.44 5.35
N GLY A 67 10.38 -2.12 5.04
CA GLY A 67 9.60 -1.11 5.76
C GLY A 67 8.80 -1.72 6.91
N VAL A 68 8.90 -1.14 8.10
CA VAL A 68 8.08 -1.50 9.27
C VAL A 68 7.32 -0.28 9.74
N HIS A 69 6.00 -0.39 9.83
CA HIS A 69 5.11 0.66 10.28
C HIS A 69 4.35 0.27 11.54
N ARG A 70 4.44 1.09 12.59
CA ARG A 70 3.63 0.90 13.80
C ARG A 70 2.18 1.38 13.58
N THR A 71 1.23 0.45 13.68
CA THR A 71 -0.21 0.71 13.63
C THR A 71 -0.86 0.57 15.01
N ARG A 72 -2.15 0.97 15.14
CA ARG A 72 -2.93 0.72 16.37
C ARG A 72 -3.15 -0.76 16.67
N ARG A 73 -3.03 -1.64 15.68
CA ARG A 73 -3.30 -3.08 15.84
C ARG A 73 -2.02 -3.90 16.04
N GLY A 74 -0.84 -3.27 15.98
CA GLY A 74 0.46 -3.94 15.99
C GLY A 74 1.37 -3.40 14.89
N TRP A 75 2.38 -4.17 14.50
CA TRP A 75 3.31 -3.77 13.46
C TRP A 75 2.83 -4.22 12.09
N PHE A 76 2.93 -3.34 11.11
CA PHE A 76 2.66 -3.65 9.71
C PHE A 76 3.99 -3.67 8.96
N VAL A 77 4.30 -4.79 8.33
CA VAL A 77 5.51 -4.94 7.52
C VAL A 77 5.10 -4.81 6.06
N GLY A 78 5.69 -3.82 5.38
CA GLY A 78 5.43 -3.49 3.97
C GLY A 78 6.72 -3.08 3.25
N ASP A 79 6.64 -2.85 1.95
CA ASP A 79 7.74 -2.39 1.10
C ASP A 79 9.04 -3.20 1.25
N HIS A 80 8.99 -4.45 0.80
CA HIS A 80 10.19 -5.23 0.50
C HIS A 80 10.68 -4.89 -0.91
N MET A 81 11.45 -3.80 -1.02
CA MET A 81 12.01 -3.35 -2.30
C MET A 81 13.40 -3.93 -2.51
N THR A 82 13.63 -4.47 -3.70
CA THR A 82 14.96 -4.83 -4.21
C THR A 82 15.15 -4.13 -5.56
N PRO A 83 16.36 -3.68 -5.93
CA PRO A 83 16.62 -3.07 -7.23
C PRO A 83 16.30 -4.00 -8.41
N SER A 84 16.21 -5.31 -8.17
CA SER A 84 15.86 -6.31 -9.19
C SER A 84 14.79 -7.27 -8.69
N LEU A 85 13.60 -7.21 -9.29
CA LEU A 85 12.44 -8.08 -8.99
C LEU A 85 12.70 -9.59 -9.21
N ARG A 86 13.85 -9.98 -9.79
CA ARG A 86 14.16 -11.36 -10.23
C ARG A 86 15.14 -12.13 -9.35
N SER A 87 15.77 -11.50 -8.37
CA SER A 87 17.00 -12.04 -7.76
C SER A 87 16.81 -12.95 -6.54
N GLY A 88 15.57 -13.17 -6.05
CA GLY A 88 15.36 -13.89 -4.79
C GLY A 88 15.87 -13.15 -3.54
N THR A 89 16.45 -11.96 -3.72
CA THR A 89 17.02 -11.12 -2.65
C THR A 89 15.98 -10.73 -1.59
N GLY A 90 14.71 -10.60 -1.98
CA GLY A 90 13.63 -10.36 -1.01
C GLY A 90 13.44 -11.52 -0.02
N LYS A 91 13.64 -12.77 -0.47
CA LYS A 91 13.64 -13.95 0.40
C LYS A 91 14.90 -13.97 1.26
N ALA A 92 16.07 -13.74 0.67
CA ALA A 92 17.33 -13.69 1.43
C ALA A 92 17.31 -12.65 2.56
N LEU A 93 16.71 -11.46 2.32
CA LEU A 93 16.52 -10.46 3.37
C LEU A 93 15.60 -10.97 4.47
N ARG A 94 14.48 -11.61 4.11
CA ARG A 94 13.54 -12.19 5.08
C ARG A 94 14.21 -13.30 5.90
N ASP A 95 14.95 -14.20 5.27
CA ASP A 95 15.66 -15.29 5.96
C ASP A 95 16.63 -14.76 7.04
N VAL A 96 17.22 -13.58 6.82
CA VAL A 96 18.12 -12.93 7.79
C VAL A 96 17.35 -12.16 8.86
N VAL A 97 16.34 -11.38 8.49
CA VAL A 97 15.68 -10.44 9.40
C VAL A 97 14.58 -11.10 10.24
N ILE A 98 13.85 -12.06 9.67
CA ILE A 98 12.67 -12.64 10.30
C ILE A 98 13.00 -13.35 11.62
N PRO A 99 14.02 -14.20 11.73
CA PRO A 99 14.31 -14.91 12.99
C PRO A 99 14.50 -13.94 14.17
N GLU A 100 15.38 -12.95 14.00
CA GLU A 100 15.64 -11.93 15.02
C GLU A 100 14.40 -11.09 15.32
N LEU A 101 13.69 -10.66 14.26
CA LEU A 101 12.48 -9.85 14.43
C LEU A 101 11.37 -10.61 15.14
N THR A 102 11.23 -11.93 14.89
CA THR A 102 10.19 -12.76 15.52
C THR A 102 10.39 -12.89 17.02
N VAL A 103 11.63 -13.00 17.51
CA VAL A 103 11.94 -13.02 18.95
C VAL A 103 11.51 -11.70 19.59
N VAL A 104 11.93 -10.58 19.01
CA VAL A 104 11.62 -9.25 19.55
C VAL A 104 10.11 -8.96 19.57
N VAL A 105 9.37 -9.34 18.52
CA VAL A 105 7.92 -9.11 18.49
C VAL A 105 7.16 -10.04 19.45
N ASP A 106 7.67 -11.25 19.70
CA ASP A 106 7.09 -12.19 20.66
C ASP A 106 7.30 -11.68 22.09
N GLU A 107 8.52 -11.26 22.44
CA GLU A 107 8.83 -10.63 23.74
C GLU A 107 8.02 -9.35 23.98
N ALA A 108 7.78 -8.56 22.94
CA ALA A 108 6.99 -7.33 23.02
C ALA A 108 5.47 -7.56 22.93
N GLU A 109 5.01 -8.80 22.84
CA GLU A 109 3.60 -9.19 22.65
C GLU A 109 2.92 -8.48 21.45
N VAL A 110 3.67 -8.24 20.38
CA VAL A 110 3.20 -7.49 19.21
C VAL A 110 2.68 -8.41 18.12
N THR A 111 1.44 -8.19 17.69
CA THR A 111 0.94 -8.81 16.45
C THR A 111 1.58 -8.17 15.22
N VAL A 112 2.18 -8.99 14.36
CA VAL A 112 2.71 -8.56 13.07
C VAL A 112 1.65 -8.78 11.99
N ARG A 113 1.52 -7.83 11.06
CA ARG A 113 0.63 -7.91 9.90
C ARG A 113 1.38 -7.60 8.62
N THR A 114 0.97 -8.23 7.52
CA THR A 114 1.47 -7.91 6.18
C THR A 114 0.39 -8.18 5.13
N VAL A 115 0.64 -7.77 3.89
CA VAL A 115 -0.23 -8.05 2.75
C VAL A 115 0.62 -8.69 1.65
N ALA A 116 0.19 -9.85 1.18
CA ALA A 116 0.67 -10.45 -0.04
C ALA A 116 -0.19 -9.95 -1.22
N THR A 117 0.45 -9.60 -2.34
CA THR A 117 -0.23 -9.07 -3.52
C THR A 117 -0.84 -10.17 -4.40
N SER A 118 -0.59 -11.44 -4.09
CA SER A 118 -1.17 -12.60 -4.78
C SER A 118 -1.30 -13.79 -3.83
N GLU A 119 -2.17 -14.74 -4.16
CA GLU A 119 -2.33 -16.00 -3.41
C GLU A 119 -1.05 -16.82 -3.38
N ARG A 120 -0.29 -16.84 -4.49
CA ARG A 120 1.00 -17.53 -4.54
C ARG A 120 1.99 -16.96 -3.52
N GLN A 121 2.14 -15.63 -3.50
CA GLN A 121 3.02 -14.97 -2.54
C GLN A 121 2.54 -15.17 -1.10
N ALA A 122 1.23 -15.25 -0.88
CA ALA A 122 0.67 -15.55 0.43
C ALA A 122 1.06 -16.96 0.90
N ALA A 123 0.95 -17.96 0.02
CA ALA A 123 1.37 -19.32 0.30
C ALA A 123 2.87 -19.41 0.60
N ASP A 124 3.70 -18.71 -0.17
CA ASP A 124 5.15 -18.64 0.07
C ASP A 124 5.44 -18.06 1.47
N TYR A 125 4.76 -16.97 1.87
CA TYR A 125 4.95 -16.37 3.20
C TYR A 125 4.47 -17.27 4.34
N LEU A 126 3.35 -17.99 4.16
CA LEU A 126 2.85 -18.93 5.16
C LEU A 126 3.80 -20.12 5.35
N ALA A 127 4.49 -20.55 4.30
CA ALA A 127 5.49 -21.61 4.37
C ALA A 127 6.81 -21.13 4.98
N GLU A 128 7.22 -19.88 4.69
CA GLU A 128 8.50 -19.31 5.13
C GLU A 128 8.48 -18.81 6.58
N ILE A 129 7.33 -18.32 7.08
CA ILE A 129 7.28 -17.54 8.34
C ILE A 129 6.50 -18.32 9.41
N PRO A 130 7.18 -18.85 10.44
CA PRO A 130 6.52 -19.61 11.50
C PRO A 130 5.46 -18.79 12.24
N GLY A 131 4.28 -19.36 12.46
CA GLY A 131 3.18 -18.74 13.19
C GLY A 131 2.40 -17.67 12.40
N LEU A 132 2.75 -17.43 11.13
CA LEU A 132 1.95 -16.60 10.25
C LEU A 132 0.66 -17.33 9.86
N VAL A 133 -0.45 -16.60 9.86
CA VAL A 133 -1.78 -17.10 9.49
C VAL A 133 -2.46 -16.14 8.51
N ASP A 134 -3.35 -16.69 7.70
CA ASP A 134 -4.18 -15.92 6.79
C ASP A 134 -5.28 -15.15 7.56
N ASP A 135 -5.40 -13.84 7.29
CA ASP A 135 -6.33 -12.88 7.91
C ASP A 135 -7.39 -12.36 6.90
N GLY A 136 -7.55 -13.08 5.80
CA GLY A 136 -8.59 -12.87 4.79
C GLY A 136 -8.14 -12.05 3.57
N PRO A 137 -9.10 -11.65 2.72
CA PRO A 137 -8.81 -11.00 1.45
C PRO A 137 -8.26 -9.57 1.62
N ALA A 138 -7.35 -9.20 0.70
CA ALA A 138 -6.87 -7.84 0.49
C ALA A 138 -7.34 -7.30 -0.88
N LEU A 139 -7.03 -6.04 -1.18
CA LEU A 139 -7.32 -5.43 -2.48
C LEU A 139 -6.61 -6.16 -3.63
N LEU A 140 -7.18 -6.08 -4.83
CA LEU A 140 -6.61 -6.61 -6.07
C LEU A 140 -6.27 -8.12 -6.04
N GLY A 141 -7.04 -8.92 -5.29
CA GLY A 141 -6.81 -10.37 -5.20
C GLY A 141 -5.64 -10.76 -4.29
N GLY A 142 -5.11 -9.84 -3.49
CA GLY A 142 -4.13 -10.14 -2.45
C GLY A 142 -4.72 -10.81 -1.21
N ARG A 143 -3.85 -11.20 -0.28
CA ARG A 143 -4.22 -11.78 1.02
C ARG A 143 -3.61 -10.96 2.16
N ARG A 144 -4.38 -10.70 3.20
CA ARG A 144 -3.87 -10.15 4.47
C ARG A 144 -3.36 -11.31 5.31
N LEU A 145 -2.19 -11.14 5.90
CA LEU A 145 -1.58 -12.14 6.76
C LEU A 145 -1.29 -11.51 8.12
N ARG A 146 -1.39 -12.30 9.19
CA ARG A 146 -1.06 -11.88 10.56
C ARG A 146 -0.26 -12.95 11.27
N ARG A 147 0.67 -12.55 12.13
CA ARG A 147 1.38 -13.42 13.07
C ARG A 147 1.07 -12.92 14.47
N PRO A 148 0.24 -13.62 15.27
CA PRO A 148 0.09 -13.29 16.68
C PRO A 148 1.39 -13.58 17.42
N PRO A 149 1.65 -12.89 18.55
CA PRO A 149 2.80 -13.20 19.40
C PRO A 149 2.71 -14.65 19.86
N GLN A 150 3.85 -15.33 19.85
CA GLN A 150 3.99 -16.69 20.38
C GLN A 150 4.60 -16.63 21.77
N PRO A 151 4.22 -17.56 22.68
CA PRO A 151 4.89 -17.68 23.97
C PRO A 151 6.39 -17.97 23.76
N PRO A 152 7.27 -17.43 24.64
CA PRO A 152 8.69 -17.72 24.58
C PRO A 152 8.92 -19.24 24.68
N ARG A 153 9.79 -19.76 23.82
CA ARG A 153 10.20 -21.18 23.81
C ARG A 153 11.38 -21.41 24.74
#